data_AF-A0A5N6X819-F1
#
_entry.id   AF-A0A5N6X819-F1
#
_cell.length_a   1.000
_cell.length_b   1.000
_cell.length_c   1.000
_cell.angle_alpha   90.00
_cell.angle_beta   90.00
_cell.angle_gamma   90.00
#
_symmetry.space_group_name_H-M   'P 1'
#
loop_
_entity.id
_entity.type
_entity.pdbx_description
1 polymer ?
#
loop_
_entity_poly.entity_id
_entity_poly.type
_entity_poly.pdbx_seq_one_letter_code
_entity_poly.pdbx_strand_id
1 'polypeptide(L)'
;MENYIRGLREIHEARVEHSDIHPRNMMIIEGDPESAIWIDFYRAQTFNLDHITEEQKGWIEFENELVGEMGVLMDADSLEGHLNHTGMDYY
;
A
#
# COMPACT_ATOMS: atom_id res chain seq x y z
N MET A 1 11.34 1.90 -1.75
CA MET A 1 9.86 1.98 -1.71
C MET A 1 9.12 1.19 -2.80
N GLU A 2 9.70 0.96 -3.98
CA GLU A 2 9.02 0.27 -5.11
C GLU A 2 8.39 -1.10 -4.79
N ASN A 3 9.00 -1.88 -3.90
CA ASN A 3 8.49 -3.20 -3.54
C ASN A 3 7.11 -3.15 -2.86
N TYR A 4 6.79 -2.04 -2.19
CA TYR A 4 5.48 -1.85 -1.57
C TYR A 4 4.38 -1.57 -2.58
N ILE A 5 4.67 -0.69 -3.54
CA ILE A 5 3.78 -0.39 -4.67
C ILE A 5 3.53 -1.68 -5.46
N ARG A 6 4.58 -2.47 -5.69
CA ARG A 6 4.45 -3.79 -6.32
C ARG A 6 3.54 -4.72 -5.51
N GLY A 7 3.76 -4.82 -4.20
CA GLY A 7 2.94 -5.66 -3.32
C GLY A 7 1.46 -5.28 -3.33
N LEU A 8 1.14 -3.98 -3.36
CA LEU A 8 -0.25 -3.52 -3.42
C LEU A 8 -0.88 -3.85 -4.79
N ARG A 9 -0.10 -3.69 -5.87
CA ARG A 9 -0.55 -4.07 -7.21
C ARG A 9 -0.88 -5.56 -7.29
N GLU A 10 -0.08 -6.42 -6.67
CA GLU A 10 -0.35 -7.87 -6.62
C GLU A 10 -1.66 -8.18 -5.85
N ILE A 11 -1.96 -7.44 -4.78
CA ILE A 11 -3.22 -7.54 -4.04
C ILE A 11 -4.41 -7.15 -4.94
N HIS A 12 -4.28 -6.03 -5.68
CA HIS A 12 -5.31 -5.57 -6.62
C HIS A 12 -5.49 -6.53 -7.80
N GLU A 13 -4.41 -7.08 -8.35
CA GLU A 13 -4.45 -8.10 -9.41
C GLU A 13 -5.18 -9.38 -8.93
N ALA A 14 -5.02 -9.74 -7.66
CA ALA A 14 -5.76 -10.79 -6.98
C ALA A 14 -7.22 -10.42 -6.66
N ARG A 15 -7.69 -9.24 -7.07
CA ARG A 15 -9.05 -8.70 -6.85
C ARG A 15 -9.38 -8.47 -5.38
N VAL A 16 -8.38 -8.05 -4.61
CA VAL A 16 -8.54 -7.57 -3.25
C VAL A 16 -8.28 -6.07 -3.23
N GLU A 17 -9.10 -5.32 -2.53
CA GLU A 17 -8.81 -3.93 -2.15
C GLU A 17 -8.53 -3.92 -0.65
N HIS A 18 -7.46 -3.23 -0.22
CA HIS A 18 -6.95 -3.37 1.15
C HIS A 18 -7.74 -2.53 2.16
N SER A 19 -8.23 -1.36 1.73
CA SER A 19 -9.02 -0.39 2.52
C SER A 19 -8.28 0.23 3.71
N ASP A 20 -6.98 -0.04 3.89
CA ASP A 20 -6.16 0.47 5.01
C ASP A 20 -4.67 0.53 4.67
N ILE A 21 -4.32 1.23 3.58
CA ILE A 21 -2.96 1.27 3.02
C ILE A 21 -1.97 2.18 3.78
N HIS A 22 -2.18 2.40 5.07
CA HIS A 22 -1.28 3.23 5.88
C HIS A 22 0.09 2.56 6.06
N PRO A 23 1.19 3.33 6.19
CA PRO A 23 2.54 2.77 6.32
C PRO A 23 2.75 1.82 7.50
N ARG A 24 1.94 1.92 8.57
CA ARG A 24 1.97 0.97 9.69
C ARG A 24 1.63 -0.47 9.30
N ASN A 25 0.88 -0.65 8.21
CA ASN A 25 0.47 -1.95 7.69
C ASN A 25 1.44 -2.50 6.64
N MET A 26 2.59 -1.84 6.49
CA MET A 26 3.68 -2.23 5.61
C MET A 26 4.85 -2.72 6.47
N MET A 27 5.48 -3.82 6.06
CA MET A 27 6.60 -4.41 6.79
C MET A 27 7.73 -4.82 5.86
N ILE A 28 8.97 -4.51 6.25
CA ILE A 28 10.19 -5.04 5.62
C ILE A 28 10.61 -6.30 6.37
N ILE A 29 10.92 -7.36 5.62
CA ILE A 29 11.47 -8.57 6.21
C ILE A 29 12.97 -8.35 6.53
N GLU A 30 13.35 -8.55 7.78
CA GLU A 30 14.75 -8.49 8.19
C GLU A 30 15.59 -9.55 7.45
N GLY A 31 16.71 -9.14 6.87
CA GLY A 31 17.57 -10.00 6.04
C GLY A 31 17.13 -10.12 4.58
N ASP A 32 15.95 -9.61 4.22
CA ASP A 32 15.51 -9.42 2.83
C ASP A 32 14.79 -8.07 2.66
N PRO A 33 15.57 -6.97 2.55
CA PRO A 33 15.02 -5.63 2.40
C PRO A 33 14.20 -5.43 1.12
N GLU A 34 14.33 -6.33 0.14
CA GLU A 34 13.54 -6.30 -1.08
C GLU A 34 12.14 -6.92 -0.90
N SER A 35 11.95 -7.70 0.16
CA SER A 35 10.67 -8.28 0.54
C SER A 35 9.90 -7.33 1.45
N ALA A 36 9.09 -6.49 0.81
CA ALA A 36 8.02 -5.75 1.44
C ALA A 36 6.72 -6.59 1.46
N ILE A 37 6.05 -6.63 2.61
CA ILE A 37 4.74 -7.29 2.75
C ILE A 37 3.69 -6.30 3.27
N TRP A 38 2.46 -6.49 2.80
CA TRP A 38 1.26 -5.87 3.37
C TRP A 38 0.66 -6.80 4.42
N ILE A 39 0.29 -6.24 5.56
CA ILE A 39 -0.33 -6.95 6.68
C ILE A 39 -1.67 -6.29 7.03
N ASP A 40 -2.43 -6.94 7.91
CA ASP A 40 -3.67 -6.40 8.48
C ASP A 40 -4.81 -6.15 7.48
N PHE A 41 -5.33 -7.24 6.91
CA PHE A 41 -6.42 -7.24 5.93
C PHE A 41 -7.84 -7.16 6.55
N TYR A 42 -7.99 -6.70 7.79
CA TYR A 42 -9.30 -6.74 8.47
C TYR A 42 -10.37 -5.84 7.80
N ARG A 43 -9.93 -4.79 7.09
CA ARG A 43 -10.80 -3.90 6.30
C ARG A 43 -10.89 -4.29 4.83
N ALA A 44 -10.05 -5.22 4.40
CA ALA A 44 -9.94 -5.59 3.01
C ALA A 44 -11.23 -6.25 2.52
N GLN A 45 -11.49 -6.11 1.22
CA GLN A 45 -12.64 -6.68 0.56
C GLN A 45 -12.23 -7.34 -0.75
N THR A 46 -12.87 -8.46 -1.07
CA THR A 46 -12.67 -9.17 -2.33
C THR A 46 -13.71 -8.73 -3.34
N PHE A 47 -13.30 -8.51 -4.58
CA PHE A 47 -14.19 -8.28 -5.69
C PHE A 47 -14.43 -9.54 -6.50
N ASN A 48 -15.54 -9.58 -7.23
CA ASN A 48 -15.82 -10.69 -8.11
C ASN A 48 -14.82 -10.70 -9.28
N LEU A 49 -14.23 -11.86 -9.56
CA LEU A 49 -13.30 -12.08 -10.67
C LEU A 49 -13.92 -11.71 -12.02
N ASP A 50 -15.20 -12.00 -12.21
CA ASP A 50 -15.91 -11.81 -13.48
C ASP A 50 -16.47 -10.39 -13.64
N HIS A 51 -16.57 -9.62 -12.55
CA HIS A 51 -17.19 -8.30 -12.57
C HIS A 51 -16.67 -7.38 -11.47
N ILE A 52 -15.87 -6.39 -11.87
CA ILE A 52 -15.53 -5.22 -11.06
C ILE A 52 -16.40 -4.05 -11.53
N THR A 53 -17.05 -3.36 -10.58
CA THR A 53 -17.82 -2.14 -10.88
C THR A 53 -16.89 -0.94 -11.09
N GLU A 54 -17.38 0.13 -11.72
CA GLU A 54 -16.57 1.35 -11.90
C GLU A 54 -16.19 2.00 -10.55
N GLU A 55 -17.05 1.90 -9.54
CA GLU A 55 -16.74 2.37 -8.19
C GLU A 55 -15.58 1.59 -7.57
N GLN A 56 -15.57 0.27 -7.71
CA GLN A 56 -14.48 -0.59 -7.23
C GLN A 56 -13.17 -0.33 -7.98
N LYS A 57 -13.21 -0.01 -9.28
CA LYS A 57 -12.03 0.46 -10.01
C LYS A 57 -11.51 1.76 -9.42
N GLY A 58 -12.41 2.70 -9.13
CA GLY A 58 -12.06 3.98 -8.51
C GLY A 58 -11.35 3.80 -7.17
N TRP A 59 -11.78 2.84 -6.34
CA TRP A 59 -11.10 2.53 -5.08
C TRP A 59 -9.69 1.96 -5.29
N ILE A 60 -9.53 1.01 -6.23
CA ILE A 60 -8.21 0.45 -6.60
C ILE A 60 -7.28 1.53 -7.14
N GLU A 61 -7.78 2.39 -8.05
CA GLU A 61 -7.00 3.49 -8.63
C GLU A 61 -6.58 4.48 -7.56
N PHE A 62 -7.49 4.82 -6.64
CA PHE A 62 -7.20 5.69 -5.51
C PHE A 62 -6.12 5.10 -4.58
N GLU A 63 -6.20 3.82 -4.24
CA GLU A 63 -5.16 3.16 -3.44
C GLU A 63 -3.78 3.18 -4.14
N ASN A 64 -3.75 2.97 -5.46
CA ASN A 64 -2.53 3.03 -6.25
C ASN A 64 -1.91 4.44 -6.30
N GLU A 65 -2.73 5.48 -6.43
CA GLU A 65 -2.26 6.87 -6.41
C GLU A 65 -1.70 7.21 -5.03
N LEU A 66 -2.46 6.93 -3.97
CA LEU A 66 -2.08 7.27 -2.61
C LEU A 66 -0.79 6.56 -2.17
N VAL A 67 -0.63 5.27 -2.47
CA VAL A 67 0.61 4.54 -2.16
C VAL A 67 1.81 5.08 -2.95
N GLY A 68 1.58 5.58 -4.16
CA GLY A 68 2.61 6.22 -4.98
C GLY A 68 3.11 7.51 -4.33
N GLU A 69 2.20 8.35 -3.86
CA GLU A 69 2.52 9.59 -3.14
C GLU A 69 3.23 9.32 -1.81
N MET A 70 2.69 8.42 -0.99
CA MET A 70 3.35 7.96 0.25
C MET A 70 4.74 7.37 -0.04
N GLY A 71 4.88 6.66 -1.17
CA GLY A 71 6.13 6.23 -1.78
C GLY A 71 7.26 7.24 -1.67
N VAL A 72 6.99 8.43 -2.21
CA VAL A 72 7.96 9.53 -2.29
C VAL A 72 8.28 10.09 -0.91
N LEU A 73 7.26 10.24 -0.06
CA LEU A 73 7.42 10.80 1.29
C LEU A 73 8.24 9.87 2.20
N MET A 74 8.02 8.55 2.12
CA MET A 74 8.79 7.58 2.91
C MET A 74 10.25 7.48 2.44
N ASP A 75 10.53 7.65 1.14
CA ASP A 75 11.91 7.73 0.66
C ASP A 75 12.61 8.97 1.24
N ALA A 76 11.91 10.11 1.38
CA ALA A 76 12.44 11.30 2.05
C ALA A 76 12.68 11.07 3.55
N ASP A 77 11.71 10.50 4.26
CA ASP A 77 11.85 10.14 5.68
C ASP A 77 13.00 9.16 5.93
N SER A 78 13.21 8.19 5.03
CA SER A 78 14.30 7.22 5.11
C SER A 78 15.67 7.88 4.96
N LEU A 79 15.80 8.87 4.07
CA LEU A 79 17.04 9.64 3.90
C LEU A 79 17.32 10.56 5.10
N GLU A 80 16.28 11.14 5.69
CA GLU A 80 16.39 12.02 6.86
C GLU A 80 16.58 11.25 8.18
N GLY A 81 16.15 9.99 8.23
CA GLY A 81 16.16 9.16 9.45
C GLY A 81 15.07 9.56 10.47
N HIS A 82 14.08 10.33 10.05
CA HIS A 82 13.00 10.88 10.87
C HIS A 82 11.68 10.83 10.08
N LEU A 83 10.54 10.71 10.78
CA LEU A 83 9.19 10.66 10.18
C LEU A 83 8.59 12.07 10.05
N ASN A 84 9.23 12.94 9.28
CA ASN A 84 8.80 14.33 9.12
C ASN A 84 7.70 14.50 8.07
N HIS A 85 7.67 13.61 7.08
CA HIS A 85 6.79 13.72 5.91
C HIS A 85 5.58 12.79 6.02
N THR A 86 5.76 11.56 6.48
CA THR A 86 4.67 10.57 6.58
C THR A 86 4.06 10.43 7.97
N GLY A 87 4.52 11.19 8.97
CA GLY A 87 4.07 11.03 10.37
C GLY A 87 2.55 11.13 10.56
N MET A 88 1.85 11.90 9.72
CA MET A 88 0.39 12.03 9.74
C MET A 88 -0.33 10.84 9.10
N ASP A 89 0.33 10.10 8.21
CA ASP A 89 -0.24 8.98 7.46
C ASP A 89 -0.17 7.66 8.27
N TYR A 90 0.39 7.67 9.48
CA TYR A 90 0.41 6.48 10.36
C TYR A 90 -0.90 6.30 11.16
N TYR A 91 -1.75 7.33 11.26
CA TYR A 91 -2.95 7.37 12.11
C TYR A 91 -4.22 7.67 11.33
#